data_AF-A0A0A0M5I5-F1
#
_entry.id   AF-A0A0A0M5I5-F1
#
_cell.length_a   1.000
_cell.length_b   1.000
_cell.length_c   1.000
_cell.angle_alpha   90.00
_cell.angle_beta   90.00
_cell.angle_gamma   90.00
#
_symmetry.space_group_name_H-M   'P 1'
#
loop_
_entity.id
_entity.type
_entity.pdbx_description
1 polymer ?
#
loop_
_entity_poly.entity_id
_entity_poly.type
_entity_poly.pdbx_seq_one_letter_code
_entity_poly.pdbx_strand_id
1 'polypeptide(L)'
;EGLASRPLGRRALGRSARLLSRGCKPWKGPAELGVVAGDSPLGFGQALGRFTGPSDGTVAVAETRLEGLADHIVLPLSHSGMLFSARAAAQAIEFLRHGRFRHPAGGNPGRGDSL
;
A
#
# COMPACT_ATOMS: atom_id res chain seq x y z
N GLU A 1 -9.11 8.73 -3.75
CA GLU A 1 -9.51 9.85 -2.87
C GLU A 1 -8.48 9.89 -1.76
N GLY A 2 -7.93 11.06 -1.42
CA GLY A 2 -6.79 11.15 -0.50
C GLY A 2 -6.27 12.58 -0.38
N LEU A 3 -5.08 12.78 0.20
CA LEU A 3 -4.53 14.13 0.44
C LEU A 3 -4.50 15.02 -0.84
N ALA A 4 -4.42 14.41 -2.03
CA ALA A 4 -4.43 15.11 -3.31
C ALA A 4 -5.80 15.66 -3.76
N SER A 5 -6.92 15.20 -3.19
CA SER A 5 -8.26 15.66 -3.56
C SER A 5 -8.76 16.87 -2.77
N ARG A 6 -8.03 17.33 -1.73
CA ARG A 6 -8.41 18.48 -0.89
C ARG A 6 -7.52 19.72 -1.18
N PRO A 7 -8.06 20.96 -1.19
CA PRO A 7 -7.30 22.17 -1.51
C PRO A 7 -6.11 22.43 -0.56
N LEU A 8 -6.28 22.15 0.73
CA LEU A 8 -5.22 22.23 1.74
C LEU A 8 -4.20 21.09 1.60
N GLY A 9 -4.66 19.89 1.24
CA GLY A 9 -3.79 18.75 1.00
C GLY A 9 -2.90 18.91 -0.24
N ARG A 10 -3.39 19.54 -1.32
CA ARG A 10 -2.56 19.93 -2.49
C ARG A 10 -1.40 20.86 -2.13
N ARG A 11 -1.56 21.72 -1.11
CA ARG A 11 -0.47 22.61 -0.64
C ARG A 11 0.56 21.84 0.18
N ALA A 12 0.13 20.91 1.04
CA ALA A 12 1.03 20.02 1.79
C ALA A 12 1.82 19.07 0.88
N LEU A 13 1.24 18.63 -0.24
CA LEU A 13 1.87 17.74 -1.21
C LEU A 13 2.93 18.41 -2.11
N GLY A 14 3.01 19.75 -2.09
CA GLY A 14 4.01 20.51 -2.84
C GLY A 14 4.14 20.11 -4.32
N ARG A 15 5.37 19.85 -4.78
CA ARG A 15 5.66 19.44 -6.17
C ARG A 15 5.08 18.08 -6.55
N SER A 16 4.83 17.20 -5.57
CA SER A 16 4.27 15.86 -5.78
C SER A 16 2.77 15.90 -6.08
N ALA A 17 2.08 17.01 -5.82
CA ALA A 17 0.64 17.14 -6.02
C ALA A 17 0.21 16.80 -7.46
N ARG A 18 0.96 17.22 -8.49
CA ARG A 18 0.61 16.89 -9.89
C ARG A 18 0.70 15.39 -10.18
N LEU A 19 1.69 14.71 -9.62
CA LEU A 19 1.89 13.28 -9.85
C LEU A 19 0.83 12.48 -9.11
N LEU A 20 0.54 12.85 -7.86
CA LEU A 20 -0.49 12.22 -7.04
C LEU A 20 -1.91 12.47 -7.59
N SER A 21 -2.16 13.62 -8.23
CA SER A 21 -3.46 13.90 -8.86
C SER A 21 -3.64 13.24 -10.23
N ARG A 22 -2.56 12.97 -10.98
CA ARG A 22 -2.63 12.36 -12.32
C ARG A 22 -2.50 10.84 -12.30
N GLY A 23 -2.05 10.28 -11.18
CA GLY A 23 -1.71 8.87 -11.07
C GLY A 23 -0.39 8.52 -11.78
N CYS A 24 0.03 7.27 -11.59
CA CYS A 24 1.21 6.72 -12.24
C CYS A 24 0.82 6.01 -13.53
N LYS A 25 1.65 6.13 -14.57
CA LYS A 25 1.52 5.31 -15.79
C LYS A 25 1.86 3.85 -15.47
N PRO A 26 1.30 2.87 -16.19
CA PRO A 26 1.74 1.47 -16.09
C PRO A 26 3.26 1.36 -16.12
N TRP A 27 3.80 0.51 -15.26
CA TRP A 27 5.23 0.26 -15.22
C TRP A 27 5.64 -0.61 -16.42
N LYS A 28 6.61 -0.12 -17.19
CA LYS A 28 7.18 -0.80 -18.38
C LYS A 28 8.71 -0.81 -18.35
N GLY A 29 9.29 -0.54 -17.18
CA GLY A 29 10.74 -0.49 -17.02
C GLY A 29 11.35 -1.90 -17.05
N PRO A 30 12.67 -2.00 -17.25
CA PRO A 30 13.36 -3.29 -17.28
C PRO A 30 13.51 -3.94 -15.90
N ALA A 31 13.28 -3.19 -14.82
CA ALA A 31 13.37 -3.69 -13.45
C ALA A 31 12.01 -4.20 -12.96
N GLU A 32 12.01 -5.23 -12.11
CA GLU A 32 10.81 -5.71 -11.42
C GLU A 32 10.35 -4.67 -10.38
N LEU A 33 9.05 -4.38 -10.36
CA LEU A 33 8.46 -3.45 -9.41
C LEU A 33 7.55 -4.20 -8.43
N GLY A 34 7.92 -4.16 -7.15
CA GLY A 34 7.15 -4.72 -6.05
C GLY A 34 6.59 -3.61 -5.17
N VAL A 35 5.36 -3.79 -4.69
CA VAL A 35 4.71 -2.83 -3.79
C VAL A 35 4.28 -3.49 -2.49
N VAL A 36 4.72 -2.91 -1.37
CA VAL A 36 4.23 -3.22 -0.01
C VAL A 36 3.24 -2.14 0.39
N ALA A 37 1.99 -2.52 0.63
CA ALA A 37 0.92 -1.62 1.04
C ALA A 37 0.45 -1.92 2.48
N GLY A 38 -0.03 -0.88 3.18
CA GLY A 38 -0.64 -1.01 4.50
C GLY A 38 -2.17 -0.92 4.42
N ASP A 39 -2.89 -1.58 5.30
CA ASP A 39 -4.36 -1.50 5.40
C ASP A 39 -4.90 -1.08 6.77
N SER A 40 -4.01 -0.75 7.72
CA SER A 40 -4.41 -0.39 9.08
C SER A 40 -4.29 1.12 9.30
N PRO A 41 -5.39 1.86 9.51
CA PRO A 41 -5.35 3.31 9.72
C PRO A 41 -4.87 3.72 11.13
N LEU A 42 -4.47 2.77 11.98
CA LEU A 42 -4.08 3.00 13.37
C LEU A 42 -2.73 3.75 13.48
N GLY A 43 -2.79 5.05 13.79
CA GLY A 43 -1.63 5.92 14.04
C GLY A 43 -1.98 7.41 14.08
N PHE A 44 -0.96 8.28 14.17
CA PHE A 44 -1.09 9.75 14.17
C PHE A 44 -1.74 10.36 12.90
N GLY A 45 -2.11 9.53 11.91
CA GLY A 45 -2.68 9.91 10.61
C GLY A 45 -4.22 9.94 10.53
N GLN A 46 -4.96 9.68 11.61
CA GLN A 46 -6.43 9.70 11.66
C GLN A 46 -7.08 11.02 11.16
N ALA A 47 -6.30 12.08 10.94
CA ALA A 47 -6.76 13.38 10.46
C ALA A 47 -6.85 13.54 8.93
N LEU A 48 -6.41 12.56 8.11
CA LEU A 48 -6.15 12.81 6.67
C LEU A 48 -7.24 12.46 5.65
N GLY A 49 -8.39 11.92 6.05
CA GLY A 49 -9.54 11.74 5.16
C GLY A 49 -10.34 10.47 5.39
N ARG A 50 -11.59 10.44 4.91
CA ARG A 50 -12.41 9.24 4.90
C ARG A 50 -12.05 8.42 3.66
N PHE A 51 -11.46 7.26 3.85
CA PHE A 51 -11.23 6.29 2.79
C PHE A 51 -12.41 5.30 2.74
N THR A 52 -12.88 5.00 1.55
CA THR A 52 -14.02 4.08 1.30
C THR A 52 -13.61 2.61 1.31
N GLY A 53 -12.31 2.30 1.46
CA GLY A 53 -11.74 0.95 1.48
C GLY A 53 -10.43 0.87 2.29
N PRO A 54 -9.73 -0.28 2.28
CA PRO A 54 -8.52 -0.50 3.08
C PRO A 54 -7.44 0.56 2.81
N SER A 55 -6.83 1.08 3.88
CA SER A 55 -5.90 2.20 3.82
C SER A 55 -4.97 2.19 5.02
N ASP A 56 -3.74 2.65 4.83
CA ASP A 56 -2.75 2.82 5.89
C ASP A 56 -2.92 4.14 6.69
N GLY A 57 -4.02 4.87 6.43
CA GLY A 57 -4.34 6.17 7.01
C GLY A 57 -3.89 7.37 6.17
N THR A 58 -3.10 7.15 5.10
CA THR A 58 -2.62 8.19 4.18
C THR A 58 -2.89 7.84 2.71
N VAL A 59 -2.76 6.57 2.34
CA VAL A 59 -2.88 6.06 0.97
C VAL A 59 -3.83 4.87 0.97
N ALA A 60 -4.78 4.86 0.04
CA ALA A 60 -5.66 3.70 -0.12
C ALA A 60 -4.89 2.53 -0.77
N VAL A 61 -5.16 1.30 -0.35
CA VAL A 61 -4.54 0.10 -0.97
C VAL A 61 -4.78 0.08 -2.49
N ALA A 62 -5.96 0.50 -2.95
CA ALA A 62 -6.28 0.59 -4.37
C ALA A 62 -5.37 1.56 -5.13
N GLU A 63 -4.93 2.66 -4.51
CA GLU A 63 -4.04 3.66 -5.11
C GLU A 63 -2.59 3.13 -5.25
N THR A 64 -2.24 2.08 -4.50
CA THR A 64 -0.92 1.43 -4.57
C THR A 64 -0.84 0.35 -5.66
N ARG A 65 -1.97 0.02 -6.30
CA ARG A 65 -1.98 -0.94 -7.42
C ARG A 65 -1.62 -0.22 -8.71
N LEU A 66 -0.64 -0.79 -9.40
CA LEU A 66 -0.18 -0.30 -10.69
C LEU A 66 -0.13 -1.46 -11.68
N GLU A 67 -0.47 -1.22 -12.94
CA GLU A 67 -0.26 -2.21 -13.99
C GLU A 67 1.25 -2.39 -14.23
N GLY A 68 1.69 -3.63 -14.43
CA GLY A 68 3.10 -3.97 -14.63
C GLY A 68 3.89 -4.21 -13.34
N LEU A 69 3.22 -4.31 -12.18
CA LEU A 69 3.84 -4.81 -10.96
C LEU A 69 4.21 -6.29 -11.10
N ALA A 70 5.39 -6.65 -10.61
CA ALA A 70 5.81 -8.04 -10.47
C ALA A 70 5.08 -8.72 -9.31
N ASP A 71 4.88 -7.99 -8.19
CA ASP A 71 4.10 -8.47 -7.06
C ASP A 71 3.55 -7.31 -6.19
N HIS A 72 2.50 -7.59 -5.42
CA HIS A 72 1.84 -6.65 -4.51
C HIS A 72 1.42 -7.37 -3.23
N ILE A 73 1.87 -6.90 -2.07
CA ILE A 73 1.46 -7.47 -0.77
C ILE A 73 0.86 -6.40 0.15
N VAL A 74 -0.18 -6.78 0.87
CA VAL A 74 -0.84 -5.93 1.88
C VAL A 74 -0.49 -6.45 3.27
N LEU A 75 -0.08 -5.54 4.16
CA LEU A 75 0.26 -5.83 5.54
C LEU A 75 -0.64 -5.02 6.50
N PRO A 76 -0.97 -5.55 7.70
CA PRO A 76 -1.72 -4.85 8.73
C PRO A 76 -0.87 -3.79 9.44
N LEU A 77 -0.49 -2.75 8.70
CA LEU A 77 0.39 -1.66 9.13
C LEU A 77 -0.20 -0.32 8.73
N SER A 78 0.04 0.71 9.54
CA SER A 78 -0.20 2.11 9.18
C SER A 78 0.96 2.70 8.39
N HIS A 79 0.72 3.86 7.78
CA HIS A 79 1.69 4.51 6.91
C HIS A 79 3.04 4.72 7.62
N SER A 80 3.02 5.33 8.80
CA SER A 80 4.22 5.52 9.62
C SER A 80 4.71 4.23 10.25
N GLY A 81 3.81 3.30 10.60
CA GLY A 81 4.18 1.99 11.16
C GLY A 81 4.98 1.14 10.17
N MET A 82 4.77 1.31 8.86
CA MET A 82 5.51 0.61 7.81
C MET A 82 7.01 0.90 7.85
N LEU A 83 7.41 2.14 8.15
CA LEU A 83 8.81 2.56 8.17
C LEU A 83 9.66 1.82 9.21
N PHE A 84 9.04 1.40 10.33
CA PHE A 84 9.73 0.72 11.43
C PHE A 84 9.37 -0.77 11.53
N SER A 85 8.65 -1.31 10.53
CA SER A 85 8.14 -2.67 10.57
C SER A 85 9.18 -3.68 10.09
N ALA A 86 9.62 -4.56 10.99
CA ALA A 86 10.42 -5.72 10.63
C ALA A 86 9.72 -6.63 9.59
N ARG A 87 8.38 -6.69 9.61
CA ARG A 87 7.61 -7.44 8.61
C ARG A 87 7.70 -6.81 7.23
N ALA A 88 7.62 -5.49 7.13
CA ALA A 88 7.79 -4.78 5.85
C ALA A 88 9.23 -4.93 5.32
N ALA A 89 10.23 -4.79 6.20
CA ALA A 89 11.63 -4.99 5.85
C ALA A 89 11.90 -6.42 5.34
N ALA A 90 11.35 -7.45 6.01
CA ALA A 90 11.48 -8.83 5.57
C ALA A 90 10.87 -9.07 4.17
N GLN A 91 9.72 -8.46 3.87
CA GLN A 91 9.10 -8.56 2.54
C GLN A 91 9.93 -7.85 1.47
N ALA A 92 10.50 -6.68 1.77
CA ALA A 92 11.40 -5.99 0.85
C ALA A 92 12.65 -6.83 0.53
N ILE A 93 13.26 -7.43 1.56
CA ILE A 93 14.41 -8.33 1.39
C ILE A 93 14.04 -9.55 0.52
N GLU A 94 12.88 -10.16 0.77
CA GLU A 94 12.40 -11.29 -0.04
C GLU A 94 12.24 -10.90 -1.51
N PHE A 95 11.56 -9.79 -1.77
CA PHE A 95 11.33 -9.31 -3.13
C PHE A 95 12.64 -9.01 -3.85
N LEU A 96 13.58 -8.33 -3.19
CA LEU A 96 14.89 -8.04 -3.79
C LEU A 96 15.70 -9.30 -4.10
N ARG A 97 15.47 -10.40 -3.39
CA ARG A 97 16.15 -11.68 -3.64
C ARG A 97 15.46 -12.54 -4.68
N HIS A 98 14.14 -12.46 -4.78
CA HIS A 98 13.33 -13.46 -5.49
C HIS A 98 12.32 -12.89 -6.49
N GLY A 99 12.20 -11.57 -6.61
CA GLY A 99 11.23 -10.91 -7.48
C GLY A 99 9.77 -11.02 -7.01
N ARG A 100 9.53 -11.56 -5.81
CA ARG A 100 8.18 -11.79 -5.26
C ARG A 100 8.14 -11.72 -3.73
N PHE A 101 6.97 -11.46 -3.18
CA PHE A 101 6.73 -11.44 -1.74
C PHE A 101 6.38 -12.82 -1.19
N ARG A 102 6.52 -12.96 0.13
CA ARG A 102 6.00 -14.12 0.86
C ARG A 102 4.55 -13.88 1.22
N HIS A 103 3.67 -14.38 0.37
CA HIS A 103 2.24 -14.47 0.66
C HIS A 103 1.97 -15.60 1.65
N PRO A 104 1.03 -15.43 2.60
CA PRO A 104 0.54 -16.56 3.37
C PRO A 104 0.02 -17.62 2.41
N ALA A 105 0.41 -18.88 2.61
CA ALA A 105 -0.12 -20.00 1.84
C ALA A 105 -1.65 -19.92 1.92
N GLY A 106 -2.33 -19.84 0.77
CA GLY A 106 -3.76 -19.64 0.70
C GLY A 106 -4.48 -20.61 1.64
N GLY A 107 -5.13 -20.08 2.67
CA GLY A 107 -5.99 -20.87 3.54
C GLY A 107 -7.14 -21.41 2.69
N ASN A 108 -7.27 -22.73 2.66
CA ASN A 108 -8.41 -23.41 2.07
C ASN A 108 -9.72 -22.94 2.75
N PRO A 109 -10.75 -22.46 2.02
CA PRO A 109 -12.06 -22.22 2.60
C PRO A 109 -12.76 -23.58 2.74
N GLY A 110 -12.49 -24.29 3.83
CA GLY A 110 -13.07 -25.60 4.05
C GLY A 110 -12.87 -26.13 5.45
N ARG A 111 -13.74 -25.71 6.37
CA ARG A 111 -14.41 -26.59 7.34
C ARG A 111 -15.33 -25.80 8.24
N GLY A 112 -16.58 -26.27 8.31
CA GLY A 112 -17.54 -26.21 9.42
C GLY A 112 -17.21 -25.10 10.38
N ASP A 113 -17.07 -25.20 11.69
CA ASP A 113 -17.70 -26.13 12.59
C ASP A 113 -18.63 -25.25 13.44
N SER A 114 -19.92 -25.59 13.41
CA SER A 114 -20.89 -25.10 14.37
C SER A 114 -20.44 -25.46 15.78
N LEU A 115 -20.44 -24.48 16.69
CA LEU A 115 -20.85 -24.62 18.08
C LEU A 115 -21.33 -23.25 18.59
#